data_AF-A0A257JF48-F1
#
_entry.id   AF-A0A257JF48-F1
#
_cell.length_a   1.000
_cell.length_b   1.000
_cell.length_c   1.000
_cell.angle_alpha   90.00
_cell.angle_beta   90.00
_cell.angle_gamma   90.00
#
_symmetry.space_group_name_H-M   'P 1'
#
loop_
_entity.id
_entity.type
_entity.pdbx_description
1 polymer ?
#
loop_
_entity_poly.entity_id
_entity_poly.type
_entity_poly.pdbx_seq_one_letter_code
_entity_poly.pdbx_strand_id
1 'polypeptide(L)' 'MKQIEATILGQSYMLACPPDGEALLLEAVGIVDREMSNIRDAGKVKARERI' A
#
# COMPACT_ATOMS: atom_id res chain seq x y z
N MET A 1 -14.54 -1.57 -15.50
CA MET A 1 -13.29 -1.52 -14.70
C MET A 1 -13.69 -1.15 -13.29
N LYS A 2 -13.31 -1.93 -12.27
CA LYS A 2 -13.62 -1.62 -10.88
C LYS A 2 -12.42 -0.92 -10.26
N GLN A 3 -12.67 0.15 -9.53
CA GLN A 3 -11.66 0.82 -8.72
C GLN A 3 -11.92 0.43 -7.27
N ILE A 4 -10.87 0.09 -6.55
CA ILE A 4 -10.95 -0.14 -5.11
C ILE A 4 -10.17 0.95 -4.38
N GLU A 5 -10.69 1.39 -3.25
CA GLU A 5 -9.98 2.28 -2.35
C GLU A 5 -9.16 1.45 -1.38
N ALA A 6 -7.85 1.66 -1.39
CA ALA A 6 -6.89 0.99 -0.54
C ALA A 6 -6.15 2.04 0.30
N THR A 7 -5.92 1.77 1.58
CA THR A 7 -5.17 2.68 2.45
C THR A 7 -3.77 2.12 2.68
N ILE A 8 -2.75 2.91 2.34
CA ILE A 8 -1.34 2.57 2.55
C ILE A 8 -0.71 3.71 3.35
N LEU A 9 -0.09 3.41 4.49
CA LEU A 9 0.51 4.41 5.39
C LEU A 9 -0.45 5.54 5.83
N GLY A 10 -1.75 5.25 5.91
CA GLY A 10 -2.77 6.26 6.22
C GLY A 10 -3.10 7.22 5.07
N GLN A 11 -2.60 6.96 3.86
CA GLN A 11 -3.03 7.62 2.64
C GLN A 11 -3.95 6.69 1.83
N SER A 12 -5.10 7.22 1.43
CA SER A 12 -6.08 6.52 0.58
C SER A 12 -5.68 6.63 -0.89
N TYR A 13 -5.46 5.49 -1.53
CA TYR A 13 -5.15 5.34 -2.95
C TYR A 13 -6.27 4.61 -3.67
N MET A 14 -6.70 5.16 -4.81
CA MET A 14 -7.57 4.45 -5.74
C MET A 14 -6.73 3.55 -6.64
N LEU A 15 -6.89 2.25 -6.48
CA LEU A 15 -6.22 1.26 -7.31
C LEU A 15 -7.21 0.71 -8.33
N ALA A 16 -6.79 0.67 -9.59
CA ALA A 16 -7.55 0.00 -10.64
C ALA A 16 -7.43 -1.51 -10.44
N CYS A 17 -8.54 -2.14 -10.03
CA CYS A 17 -8.55 -3.57 -9.77
C CYS A 17 -9.08 -4.34 -11.00
N PRO A 18 -8.32 -5.31 -11.52
CA PRO A 18 -8.87 -6.26 -12.48
C PRO A 18 -9.90 -7.16 -11.77
N PRO A 19 -10.94 -7.65 -12.48
CA PRO A 19 -12.08 -8.36 -11.88
C PRO A 19 -11.75 -9.66 -11.12
N ASP A 20 -10.53 -10.19 -11.28
CA ASP A 20 -10.05 -11.42 -10.64
C ASP A 20 -8.88 -11.17 -9.67
N GLY A 21 -8.44 -9.92 -9.53
CA GLY A 21 -7.22 -9.57 -8.79
C GLY A 21 -7.46 -8.88 -7.45
N GLU A 22 -8.72 -8.75 -6.99
CA GLU A 22 -9.05 -7.97 -5.79
C GLU A 22 -8.39 -8.53 -4.53
N ALA A 23 -8.38 -9.86 -4.38
CA ALA A 23 -7.70 -10.53 -3.28
C ALA A 23 -6.18 -10.32 -3.32
N LEU A 24 -5.56 -10.43 -4.50
CA LEU A 24 -4.13 -10.20 -4.71
C LEU A 24 -3.75 -8.73 -4.46
N LEU A 25 -4.61 -7.79 -4.87
CA LEU A 25 -4.40 -6.37 -4.67
C LEU A 25 -4.50 -6.01 -3.18
N LEU A 26 -5.48 -6.55 -2.47
CA LEU A 26 -5.61 -6.39 -1.02
C LEU A 26 -4.43 -7.00 -0.27
N GLU A 27 -3.96 -8.18 -0.67
CA GLU A 27 -2.78 -8.82 -0.08
C GLU A 27 -1.52 -7.97 -0.33
N ALA A 28 -1.32 -7.49 -1.56
CA ALA A 28 -0.20 -6.61 -1.91
C ALA A 28 -0.26 -5.29 -1.12
N VAL A 29 -1.44 -4.67 -0.99
CA VAL A 29 -1.65 -3.46 -0.18
C VAL A 29 -1.28 -3.71 1.28
N GLY A 30 -1.70 -4.84 1.86
CA GLY A 30 -1.37 -5.21 3.23
C GLY A 30 0.12 -5.45 3.44
N ILE A 31 0.81 -6.06 2.46
CA ILE A 31 2.27 -6.25 2.49
C ILE A 31 2.97 -4.89 2.43
N VAL A 32 2.56 -4.01 1.50
CA VAL A 32 3.15 -2.68 1.34
C VAL A 32 2.95 -1.85 2.60
N ASP A 33 1.75 -1.84 3.20
CA ASP A 33 1.49 -1.10 4.44
C ASP A 33 2.36 -1.60 5.60
N ARG A 34 2.49 -2.93 5.76
CA ARG A 34 3.33 -3.53 6.79
C ARG A 34 4.82 -3.23 6.58
N GLU A 35 5.32 -3.38 5.37
CA GLU A 35 6.71 -3.06 5.03
C GLU A 35 6.99 -1.57 5.22
N MET A 36 6.11 -0.70 4.74
CA MET A 36 6.26 0.74 4.91
C MET A 36 6.17 1.16 6.39
N SER A 37 5.27 0.56 7.18
CA SER A 37 5.19 0.84 8.61
C SER A 37 6.42 0.34 9.36
N ASN A 38 6.96 -0.82 9.00
CA ASN A 38 8.23 -1.33 9.53
C ASN A 38 9.39 -0.39 9.17
N ILE A 39 9.44 0.09 7.93
CA ILE A 39 10.47 1.04 7.46
C ILE A 39 10.35 2.38 8.20
N ARG A 40 9.13 2.85 8.47
CA ARG A 40 8.86 4.07 9.26
C ARG A 40 9.31 3.91 10.71
N ASP A 41 8.93 2.81 11.35
CA ASP A 41 9.22 2.52 12.76
C ASP A 41 10.72 2.27 12.99
N ALA A 42 11.37 1.57 12.06
CA ALA A 42 12.81 1.31 12.10
C ALA A 42 13.69 2.57 11.93
N GLY A 43 13.10 3.75 11.68
CA GLY A 43 13.79 5.04 11.63
C GLY A 43 14.88 5.16 10.55
N LYS A 44 15.02 4.15 9.68
CA LYS A 44 16.06 4.11 8.63
C LYS A 44 15.76 5.03 7.44
N VAL A 45 14.54 5.53 7.31
CA VAL A 45 14.16 6.43 6.22
C VAL A 45 14.00 7.86 6.74
N LYS A 46 15.15 8.56 6.83
CA LYS A 46 15.21 10.01 7.05
C LYS A 46 14.70 10.84 5.86
N ALA A 47 14.55 10.22 4.69
CA ALA A 47 14.11 10.89 3.47
C ALA A 47 12.82 10.22 3.00
N ARG A 48 11.70 10.88 3.29
CA ARG A 48 10.32 10.61 2.81
C ARG A 48 10.18 10.46 1.29
N GLU A 49 11.27 10.62 0.54
CA GLU A 49 11.35 10.75 -0.93
C GLU A 49 11.79 9.45 -1.63
N ARG A 50 12.02 8.35 -0.90
CA ARG A 50 12.45 7.05 -1.47
C ARG A 50 11.42 5.91 -1.32
N ILE A 51 10.16 6.26 -1.08
CA ILE A 51 9.01 5.35 -1.06
C ILE A 51 8.22 5.48 -2.35
#